data_AF-A0A954XUJ1-F1
#
_entry.id   AF-A0A954XUJ1-F1
#
_cell.length_a   1.000
_cell.length_b   1.000
_cell.length_c   1.000
_cell.angle_alpha   90.00
_cell.angle_beta   90.00
_cell.angle_gamma   90.00
#
_symmetry.space_group_name_H-M   'P 1'
#
loop_
_entity.id
_entity.type
_entity.pdbx_description
1 polymer ?
#
loop_
_entity_poly.entity_id
_entity_poly.type
_entity_poly.pdbx_seq_one_letter_code
_entity_poly.pdbx_strand_id
1 'polypeptide(L)'
;TMLLHLAQSQSIAIDDDELIVGNRSLLPRMGVIAPEGAVDWVDKELEILPTRPQDRFNISAEQIRELREDIFPYWRGRTLEDIVATRVPDDVRIAVRGKAFSLNQTDHAQGHILPSVENWLRLGVGGLRDKVLAARQQPEAQSQAKQQFYEAALIALQAAAELMQRYARLADQLAAESSDSARQHELQEIAAVCDWLAEHPARDFREALQGIWFLFVLLQIESNASSFSPGRFDQYMLPYLERDLESGQLTLEQAQELLEYLWLKFNEIVLLRSSSSARYFAGFPIGFNLVVGGQKTDGSDATNLLSYMCLRAQ
;
A
#
# COMPACT_ATOMS: atom_id res chain seq x y z
N THR A 1 10.52 13.51 -3.16
CA THR A 1 9.65 14.64 -3.55
C THR A 1 8.32 14.18 -4.13
N MET A 2 8.26 13.21 -5.06
CA MET A 2 7.00 12.69 -5.61
C MET A 2 6.06 12.08 -4.57
N LEU A 3 6.52 11.10 -3.78
CA LEU A 3 5.68 10.44 -2.75
C LEU A 3 5.09 11.45 -1.75
N LEU A 4 5.91 12.37 -1.24
CA LEU A 4 5.43 13.44 -0.34
C LEU A 4 4.39 14.32 -1.01
N HIS A 5 4.61 14.72 -2.26
CA HIS A 5 3.63 15.50 -3.00
C HIS A 5 2.30 14.75 -3.13
N LEU A 6 2.32 13.47 -3.54
CA LEU A 6 1.12 12.64 -3.66
C LEU A 6 0.41 12.47 -2.30
N ALA A 7 1.17 12.20 -1.23
CA ALA A 7 0.62 12.10 0.11
C ALA A 7 -0.10 13.40 0.55
N GLN A 8 0.39 14.56 0.14
CA GLN A 8 -0.20 15.86 0.46
C GLN A 8 -1.37 16.25 -0.45
N SER A 9 -1.37 15.85 -1.72
CA SER A 9 -2.29 16.38 -2.74
C SER A 9 -3.35 15.41 -3.24
N GLN A 10 -3.11 14.09 -3.17
CA GLN A 10 -4.07 13.11 -3.68
C GLN A 10 -5.42 13.24 -2.97
N SER A 11 -6.53 13.05 -3.66
CA SER A 11 -7.84 12.99 -3.02
C SER A 11 -7.92 11.79 -2.07
N ILE A 12 -8.56 11.99 -0.92
CA ILE A 12 -8.79 10.95 0.09
C ILE A 12 -10.28 10.94 0.46
N ALA A 13 -10.78 9.78 0.90
CA ALA A 13 -12.14 9.59 1.36
C ALA A 13 -12.15 8.60 2.53
N ILE A 14 -13.18 8.70 3.37
CA ILE A 14 -13.55 7.69 4.36
C ILE A 14 -14.97 7.29 3.97
N ASP A 15 -15.15 6.05 3.52
CA ASP A 15 -16.46 5.56 3.12
C ASP A 15 -17.34 5.34 4.37
N ASP A 16 -18.65 5.22 4.13
CA ASP A 16 -19.61 4.91 5.19
C ASP A 16 -19.23 3.60 5.90
N ASP A 17 -19.46 3.55 7.21
CA ASP A 17 -19.19 2.41 8.09
C ASP A 17 -17.72 1.97 8.21
N GLU A 18 -16.76 2.57 7.51
CA GLU A 18 -15.34 2.20 7.65
C GLU A 18 -14.83 2.40 9.07
N LEU A 19 -14.15 1.38 9.62
CA LEU A 19 -13.41 1.47 10.89
C LEU A 19 -11.88 1.47 10.72
N ILE A 20 -11.40 0.88 9.62
CA ILE A 20 -10.01 0.97 9.14
C ILE A 20 -10.07 1.81 7.87
N VAL A 21 -9.33 2.91 7.80
CA VAL A 21 -9.43 3.91 6.74
C VAL A 21 -8.15 4.04 5.94
N GLY A 22 -8.23 4.59 4.74
CA GLY A 22 -7.07 4.75 3.88
C GLY A 22 -7.27 4.06 2.54
N ASN A 23 -6.85 4.70 1.47
CA ASN A 23 -6.76 4.09 0.16
C ASN A 23 -5.73 4.86 -0.69
N ARG A 24 -5.23 4.22 -1.75
CA ARG A 24 -4.37 4.85 -2.77
C ARG A 24 -5.16 5.51 -3.91
N SER A 25 -6.49 5.39 -3.87
CA SER A 25 -7.41 5.94 -4.84
C SER A 25 -8.70 6.39 -4.16
N LEU A 26 -9.45 7.29 -4.81
CA LEU A 26 -10.68 7.84 -4.24
C LEU A 26 -11.78 6.81 -4.05
N LEU A 27 -11.86 5.82 -4.95
CA LEU A 27 -12.85 4.75 -4.88
C LEU A 27 -12.15 3.40 -4.71
N PRO A 28 -12.79 2.44 -4.02
CA PRO A 28 -12.35 1.05 -4.02
C PRO A 28 -12.17 0.53 -5.45
N ARG A 29 -11.08 -0.18 -5.68
CA ARG A 29 -10.75 -0.88 -6.94
C ARG A 29 -10.62 0.04 -8.15
N MET A 30 -10.27 1.31 -7.93
CA MET A 30 -9.92 2.23 -9.01
C MET A 30 -8.53 1.87 -9.57
N GLY A 31 -8.42 1.88 -10.90
CA GLY A 31 -7.13 1.67 -11.57
C GLY A 31 -6.22 2.88 -11.40
N VAL A 32 -5.00 2.66 -10.93
CA VAL A 32 -3.95 3.68 -10.85
C VAL A 32 -2.97 3.50 -12.00
N ILE A 33 -2.74 4.58 -12.76
CA ILE A 33 -1.71 4.65 -13.79
C ILE A 33 -0.45 5.25 -13.15
N ALA A 34 0.65 4.52 -13.23
CA ALA A 34 1.97 4.92 -12.77
C ALA A 34 2.86 5.20 -14.00
N PRO A 35 2.83 6.43 -14.54
CA PRO A 35 3.42 6.73 -15.84
C PRO A 35 4.95 6.65 -15.84
N GLU A 36 5.60 6.63 -14.68
CA GLU A 36 7.02 6.34 -14.54
C GLU A 36 7.39 4.90 -14.93
N GLY A 37 6.43 3.96 -14.84
CA GLY A 37 6.61 2.58 -15.27
C GLY A 37 6.51 2.43 -16.79
N ALA A 38 5.34 2.76 -17.34
CA ALA A 38 5.07 2.68 -18.77
C ALA A 38 3.85 3.53 -19.15
N VAL A 39 3.86 4.07 -20.37
CA VAL A 39 2.73 4.83 -20.95
C VAL A 39 2.28 4.27 -22.30
N ASP A 40 3.15 3.59 -23.04
CA ASP A 40 2.87 3.21 -24.43
C ASP A 40 1.83 2.10 -24.56
N TRP A 41 1.90 1.07 -23.72
CA TRP A 41 0.87 0.04 -23.72
C TRP A 41 -0.45 0.57 -23.16
N VAL A 42 -0.38 1.47 -22.17
CA VAL A 42 -1.56 2.07 -21.53
C VAL A 42 -2.34 2.85 -22.59
N ASP A 43 -1.65 3.75 -23.31
CA ASP A 43 -2.21 4.58 -24.38
C ASP A 43 -2.91 3.77 -25.48
N LYS A 44 -2.32 2.63 -25.87
CA LYS A 44 -2.88 1.70 -26.88
C LYS A 44 -4.14 0.99 -26.42
N GLU A 45 -4.36 0.89 -25.11
CA GLU A 45 -5.45 0.09 -24.54
C GLU A 45 -6.57 0.93 -23.91
N LEU A 46 -6.41 2.25 -23.76
CA LEU A 46 -7.37 3.12 -23.05
C LEU A 46 -8.82 2.91 -23.50
N GLU A 47 -9.09 2.92 -24.81
CA GLU A 47 -10.44 2.75 -25.36
C GLU A 47 -11.01 1.35 -25.18
N ILE A 48 -10.15 0.32 -25.04
CA ILE A 48 -10.59 -1.06 -24.89
C ILE A 48 -10.67 -1.51 -23.43
N LEU A 49 -10.16 -0.74 -22.47
CA LEU A 49 -10.23 -1.05 -21.04
C LEU A 49 -11.65 -1.46 -20.56
N PRO A 50 -12.75 -0.82 -21.02
CA PRO A 50 -14.09 -1.19 -20.57
C PRO A 50 -14.61 -2.50 -21.20
N THR A 51 -14.04 -2.93 -22.32
CA THR A 51 -14.59 -4.02 -23.15
C THR A 51 -13.66 -5.23 -23.30
N ARG A 52 -12.39 -5.11 -22.88
CA ARG A 52 -11.40 -6.18 -22.95
C ARG A 52 -11.85 -7.43 -22.17
N PRO A 53 -11.39 -8.64 -22.54
CA PRO A 53 -11.93 -9.88 -22.01
C PRO A 53 -11.62 -10.12 -20.53
N GLN A 54 -10.52 -9.54 -20.00
CA GLN A 54 -10.05 -9.76 -18.65
C GLN A 54 -9.73 -8.42 -17.96
N ASP A 55 -10.06 -8.33 -16.66
CA ASP A 55 -9.74 -7.18 -15.79
C ASP A 55 -10.15 -5.83 -16.40
N ARG A 56 -11.47 -5.63 -16.56
CA ARG A 56 -12.03 -4.41 -17.18
C ARG A 56 -11.92 -3.22 -16.24
N PHE A 57 -11.64 -2.06 -16.81
CA PHE A 57 -11.66 -0.78 -16.12
C PHE A 57 -12.53 0.22 -16.87
N ASN A 58 -13.33 0.98 -16.12
CA ASN A 58 -14.06 2.10 -16.69
C ASN A 58 -13.11 3.29 -16.82
N ILE A 59 -13.23 4.03 -17.93
CA ILE A 59 -12.47 5.25 -18.16
C ILE A 59 -13.31 6.19 -19.03
N SER A 60 -13.33 7.48 -18.70
CA SER A 60 -14.08 8.50 -19.44
C SER A 60 -13.26 9.06 -20.60
N ALA A 61 -13.94 9.64 -21.59
CA ALA A 61 -13.28 10.33 -22.70
C ALA A 61 -12.45 11.55 -22.24
N GLU A 62 -12.83 12.17 -21.12
CA GLU A 62 -12.08 13.27 -20.50
C GLU A 62 -10.77 12.78 -19.89
N GLN A 63 -10.81 11.68 -19.13
CA GLN A 63 -9.60 11.05 -18.57
C GLN A 63 -8.63 10.59 -19.67
N ILE A 64 -9.15 10.02 -20.77
CA ILE A 64 -8.32 9.65 -21.93
C ILE A 64 -7.60 10.87 -22.51
N ARG A 65 -8.31 12.00 -22.62
CA ARG A 65 -7.75 13.24 -23.14
C ARG A 65 -6.65 13.79 -22.24
N GLU A 66 -6.92 13.92 -20.94
CA GLU A 66 -5.96 14.37 -19.94
C GLU A 66 -4.68 13.51 -19.97
N LEU A 67 -4.82 12.18 -20.00
CA LEU A 67 -3.67 11.27 -20.09
C LEU A 67 -2.82 11.54 -21.34
N ARG A 68 -3.44 11.73 -22.51
CA ARG A 68 -2.73 11.90 -23.78
C ARG A 68 -2.15 13.30 -23.99
N GLU A 69 -2.84 14.34 -23.51
CA GLU A 69 -2.49 15.74 -23.75
C GLU A 69 -1.58 16.29 -22.65
N ASP A 70 -1.81 15.92 -21.38
CA ASP A 70 -1.14 16.54 -20.24
C ASP A 70 -0.08 15.62 -19.59
N ILE A 71 -0.32 14.31 -19.55
CA ILE A 71 0.53 13.38 -18.77
C ILE A 71 1.56 12.67 -19.65
N PHE A 72 1.13 11.89 -20.64
CA PHE A 72 2.01 11.04 -21.46
C PHE A 72 3.11 11.81 -22.20
N PRO A 73 2.90 13.04 -22.73
CA PRO A 73 3.96 13.76 -23.43
C PRO A 73 5.21 14.03 -22.58
N TYR A 74 5.05 14.21 -21.26
CA TYR A 74 6.19 14.38 -20.36
C TYR A 74 6.96 13.08 -20.13
N TRP A 75 6.26 11.94 -20.06
CA TRP A 75 6.81 10.65 -19.66
C TRP A 75 7.41 9.84 -20.81
N ARG A 76 6.94 10.04 -22.05
CA ARG A 76 7.50 9.35 -23.23
C ARG A 76 9.01 9.63 -23.34
N GLY A 77 9.79 8.55 -23.44
CA GLY A 77 11.25 8.59 -23.46
C GLY A 77 11.91 8.65 -22.07
N ARG A 78 11.14 8.57 -20.99
CA ARG A 78 11.62 8.67 -19.59
C ARG A 78 11.13 7.53 -18.70
N THR A 79 10.25 6.67 -19.21
CA THR A 79 9.68 5.56 -18.43
C THR A 79 10.69 4.46 -18.17
N LEU A 80 10.41 3.58 -17.21
CA LEU A 80 11.17 2.34 -17.03
C LEU A 80 11.17 1.51 -18.33
N GLU A 81 10.03 1.43 -19.00
CA GLU A 81 9.87 0.73 -20.29
C GLU A 81 10.84 1.29 -21.35
N ASP A 82 10.92 2.62 -21.50
CA ASP A 82 11.84 3.29 -22.41
C ASP A 82 13.30 2.97 -22.07
N ILE A 83 13.67 3.10 -20.80
CA ILE A 83 15.04 2.86 -20.33
C ILE A 83 15.45 1.41 -20.57
N VAL A 84 14.58 0.45 -20.27
CA VAL A 84 14.81 -0.97 -20.51
C VAL A 84 14.99 -1.24 -22.00
N ALA A 85 14.12 -0.67 -22.85
CA ALA A 85 14.22 -0.85 -24.30
C ALA A 85 15.58 -0.42 -24.88
N THR A 86 16.22 0.62 -24.32
CA THR A 86 17.56 1.05 -24.74
C THR A 86 18.71 0.12 -24.31
N ARG A 87 18.48 -0.72 -23.29
CA ARG A 87 19.53 -1.53 -22.65
C ARG A 87 19.46 -3.01 -23.01
N VAL A 88 18.30 -3.50 -23.48
CA VAL A 88 18.11 -4.92 -23.81
C VAL A 88 18.85 -5.25 -25.11
N PRO A 89 19.82 -6.19 -25.09
CA PRO A 89 20.56 -6.62 -26.27
C PRO A 89 19.69 -7.28 -27.35
N ASP A 90 20.14 -7.24 -28.61
CA ASP A 90 19.41 -7.73 -29.77
C ASP A 90 19.01 -9.21 -29.70
N ASP A 91 19.92 -10.07 -29.24
CA ASP A 91 19.68 -11.51 -29.06
C ASP A 91 18.59 -11.78 -28.01
N VAL A 92 18.59 -11.04 -26.90
CA VAL A 92 17.54 -11.07 -25.89
C VAL A 92 16.20 -10.62 -26.48
N ARG A 93 16.18 -9.52 -27.25
CA ARG A 93 14.94 -9.06 -27.92
C ARG A 93 14.39 -10.10 -28.88
N ILE A 94 15.26 -10.77 -29.64
CA ILE A 94 14.87 -11.85 -30.55
C ILE A 94 14.30 -13.03 -29.77
N ALA A 95 14.95 -13.45 -28.68
CA ALA A 95 14.49 -14.56 -27.85
C ALA A 95 13.13 -14.29 -27.19
N VAL A 96 12.90 -13.08 -26.69
CA VAL A 96 11.61 -12.65 -26.12
C VAL A 96 10.52 -12.63 -27.20
N ARG A 97 10.80 -12.05 -28.37
CA ARG A 97 9.85 -12.09 -29.52
C ARG A 97 9.55 -13.51 -29.98
N GLY A 98 10.57 -14.39 -29.94
CA GLY A 98 10.46 -15.82 -30.22
C GLY A 98 9.77 -16.63 -29.11
N LYS A 99 9.39 -15.98 -27.99
CA LYS A 99 8.76 -16.60 -26.81
C LYS A 99 9.62 -17.68 -26.15
N ALA A 100 10.95 -17.61 -26.29
CA ALA A 100 11.86 -18.50 -25.57
C ALA A 100 11.78 -18.26 -24.04
N PHE A 101 11.59 -16.99 -23.64
CA PHE A 101 11.26 -16.56 -22.28
C PHE A 101 10.54 -15.20 -22.34
N SER A 102 10.00 -14.77 -21.20
CA SER A 102 9.44 -13.42 -21.04
C SER A 102 10.33 -12.60 -20.12
N LEU A 103 10.60 -11.34 -20.48
CA LEU A 103 11.16 -10.36 -19.55
C LEU A 103 10.01 -9.80 -18.72
N ASN A 104 10.19 -9.79 -17.39
CA ASN A 104 9.22 -9.24 -16.46
C ASN A 104 9.79 -7.98 -15.79
N GLN A 105 8.93 -7.19 -15.15
CA GLN A 105 9.31 -5.99 -14.38
C GLN A 105 9.98 -4.92 -15.26
N THR A 106 9.43 -4.75 -16.47
CA THR A 106 9.92 -3.77 -17.45
C THR A 106 9.01 -2.56 -17.58
N ASP A 107 7.78 -2.63 -17.06
CA ASP A 107 6.70 -1.66 -17.25
C ASP A 107 6.02 -1.25 -15.93
N HIS A 108 6.49 -1.77 -14.80
CA HIS A 108 6.01 -1.44 -13.46
C HIS A 108 7.13 -1.64 -12.43
N ALA A 109 6.97 -1.01 -11.27
CA ALA A 109 7.95 -1.04 -10.20
C ALA A 109 8.01 -2.40 -9.47
N GLN A 110 9.09 -2.62 -8.72
CA GLN A 110 9.33 -3.87 -8.00
C GLN A 110 8.40 -3.98 -6.79
N GLY A 111 7.62 -5.05 -6.74
CA GLY A 111 6.97 -5.54 -5.52
C GLY A 111 7.61 -6.87 -5.07
N HIS A 112 6.81 -7.84 -4.64
CA HIS A 112 7.30 -9.15 -4.14
C HIS A 112 8.22 -8.99 -2.92
N ILE A 113 7.76 -8.19 -1.97
CA ILE A 113 8.51 -7.83 -0.77
C ILE A 113 7.63 -8.11 0.45
N LEU A 114 8.25 -8.71 1.47
CA LEU A 114 7.73 -8.72 2.84
C LEU A 114 8.35 -7.51 3.55
N PRO A 115 7.67 -6.35 3.62
CA PRO A 115 8.20 -5.22 4.37
C PRO A 115 8.33 -5.60 5.85
N SER A 116 9.20 -4.90 6.58
CA SER A 116 9.36 -5.13 8.02
C SER A 116 8.18 -4.53 8.80
N VAL A 117 6.99 -5.13 8.65
CA VAL A 117 5.73 -4.70 9.29
C VAL A 117 5.90 -4.59 10.80
N GLU A 118 6.59 -5.56 11.42
CA GLU A 118 6.87 -5.54 12.85
C GLU A 118 7.66 -4.29 13.29
N ASN A 119 8.72 -3.91 12.54
CA ASN A 119 9.47 -2.70 12.88
C ASN A 119 8.67 -1.43 12.59
N TRP A 120 7.83 -1.43 11.56
CA TRP A 120 6.92 -0.33 11.29
C TRP A 120 5.97 -0.08 12.47
N LEU A 121 5.33 -1.13 12.98
CA LEU A 121 4.42 -1.03 14.12
C LEU A 121 5.12 -0.67 15.43
N ARG A 122 6.28 -1.27 15.69
CA ARG A 122 7.02 -1.11 16.95
C ARG A 122 7.74 0.22 17.08
N LEU A 123 8.20 0.80 15.97
CA LEU A 123 8.96 2.05 15.97
C LEU A 123 8.10 3.25 15.57
N GLY A 124 7.04 3.05 14.79
CA GLY A 124 6.27 4.13 14.20
C GLY A 124 7.11 5.00 13.26
N VAL A 125 6.48 6.06 12.74
CA VAL A 125 7.16 7.02 11.85
C VAL A 125 8.31 7.73 12.60
N GLY A 126 8.07 8.16 13.84
CA GLY A 126 9.04 8.87 14.66
C GLY A 126 10.28 8.05 15.00
N GLY A 127 10.10 6.81 15.46
CA GLY A 127 11.23 5.94 15.78
C GLY A 127 12.04 5.52 14.55
N LEU A 128 11.41 5.38 13.39
CA LEU A 128 12.12 5.17 12.12
C LEU A 128 12.89 6.43 11.70
N ARG A 129 12.31 7.61 11.89
CA ARG A 129 12.97 8.89 11.62
C ARG A 129 14.22 9.06 12.49
N ASP A 130 14.13 8.76 13.78
CA ASP A 130 15.26 8.81 14.71
C ASP A 130 16.38 7.84 14.30
N LYS A 131 16.02 6.62 13.87
CA LYS A 131 16.98 5.65 13.31
C LYS A 131 17.71 6.20 12.09
N VAL A 132 16.97 6.81 11.16
CA VAL A 132 17.56 7.41 9.95
C VAL A 132 18.50 8.55 10.31
N LEU A 133 18.09 9.44 11.22
CA LEU A 133 18.93 10.55 11.68
C LEU A 133 20.21 10.05 12.36
N ALA A 134 20.11 9.04 13.23
CA ALA A 134 21.28 8.45 13.89
C ALA A 134 22.24 7.78 12.88
N ALA A 135 21.71 7.06 11.89
CA ALA A 135 22.50 6.41 10.84
C ALA A 135 23.20 7.43 9.93
N ARG A 136 22.54 8.55 9.64
CA ARG A 136 23.06 9.65 8.80
C ARG A 136 24.29 10.32 9.40
N GLN A 137 24.44 10.32 10.73
CA GLN A 137 25.58 10.92 11.45
C GLN A 137 26.80 10.01 11.51
N GLN A 138 26.69 8.74 11.12
CA GLN A 138 27.82 7.81 11.21
C GLN A 138 28.96 8.17 10.23
N PRO A 139 30.23 7.87 10.54
CA PRO A 139 31.36 8.18 9.65
C PRO A 139 31.24 7.53 8.27
N GLU A 140 30.70 6.32 8.19
CA GLU A 140 30.47 5.60 6.94
C GLU A 140 29.33 6.18 6.09
N ALA A 141 28.52 7.09 6.65
CA ALA A 141 27.39 7.74 5.98
C ALA A 141 27.76 9.02 5.23
N GLN A 142 29.03 9.45 5.27
CA GLN A 142 29.43 10.77 4.76
C GLN A 142 29.53 10.87 3.23
N SER A 143 29.37 9.76 2.49
CA SER A 143 29.34 9.84 1.03
C SER A 143 28.07 10.56 0.54
N GLN A 144 28.18 11.31 -0.55
CA GLN A 144 27.05 12.05 -1.13
C GLN A 144 25.85 11.14 -1.41
N ALA A 145 26.08 9.95 -1.96
CA ALA A 145 25.04 8.97 -2.26
C ALA A 145 24.29 8.50 -1.00
N LYS A 146 25.00 8.28 0.11
CA LYS A 146 24.37 7.88 1.38
C LYS A 146 23.58 9.03 2.01
N GLN A 147 24.11 10.25 1.97
CA GLN A 147 23.37 11.43 2.44
C GLN A 147 22.09 11.65 1.63
N GLN A 148 22.14 11.48 0.31
CA GLN A 148 20.95 11.54 -0.56
C GLN A 148 19.93 10.45 -0.21
N PHE A 149 20.37 9.22 0.05
CA PHE A 149 19.50 8.13 0.50
C PHE A 149 18.80 8.47 1.82
N TYR A 150 19.54 8.94 2.83
CA TYR A 150 18.93 9.27 4.12
C TYR A 150 17.97 10.46 4.02
N GLU A 151 18.27 11.46 3.20
CA GLU A 151 17.35 12.56 2.91
C GLU A 151 16.06 12.05 2.26
N ALA A 152 16.18 11.17 1.26
CA ALA A 152 15.01 10.56 0.62
C ALA A 152 14.17 9.74 1.61
N ALA A 153 14.81 8.98 2.52
CA ALA A 153 14.13 8.22 3.57
C ALA A 153 13.37 9.14 4.54
N LEU A 154 13.95 10.27 4.94
CA LEU A 154 13.27 11.26 5.79
C LEU A 154 12.04 11.86 5.09
N ILE A 155 12.16 12.17 3.79
CA ILE A 155 11.04 12.67 2.99
C ILE A 155 9.92 11.61 2.86
N ALA A 156 10.27 10.33 2.71
CA ALA A 156 9.29 9.24 2.67
C ALA A 156 8.55 9.08 4.00
N LEU A 157 9.27 9.17 5.13
CA LEU A 157 8.66 9.15 6.46
C LEU A 157 7.76 10.37 6.71
N GLN A 158 8.16 11.55 6.22
CA GLN A 158 7.29 12.72 6.25
C GLN A 158 6.02 12.49 5.43
N ALA A 159 6.12 11.88 4.25
CA ALA A 159 4.94 11.56 3.44
C ALA A 159 3.96 10.64 4.18
N ALA A 160 4.47 9.67 4.94
CA ALA A 160 3.65 8.81 5.77
C ALA A 160 2.89 9.58 6.85
N ALA A 161 3.59 10.43 7.61
CA ALA A 161 2.98 11.27 8.64
C ALA A 161 1.90 12.19 8.05
N GLU A 162 2.20 12.87 6.94
CA GLU A 162 1.26 13.77 6.27
C GLU A 162 -0.01 13.06 5.80
N LEU A 163 0.13 11.86 5.21
CA LEU A 163 -1.03 11.10 4.77
C LEU A 163 -1.94 10.74 5.95
N MET A 164 -1.36 10.22 7.04
CA MET A 164 -2.14 9.85 8.24
C MET A 164 -2.81 11.07 8.88
N GLN A 165 -2.12 12.19 9.01
CA GLN A 165 -2.70 13.43 9.52
C GLN A 165 -3.83 13.97 8.64
N ARG A 166 -3.77 13.76 7.31
CA ARG A 166 -4.88 14.12 6.42
C ARG A 166 -6.12 13.26 6.67
N TYR A 167 -5.96 11.96 6.91
CA TYR A 167 -7.08 11.10 7.31
C TYR A 167 -7.62 11.47 8.69
N ALA A 168 -6.75 11.86 9.64
CA ALA A 168 -7.18 12.35 10.94
C ALA A 168 -8.09 13.59 10.82
N ARG A 169 -7.63 14.60 10.07
CA ARG A 169 -8.41 15.83 9.82
C ARG A 169 -9.73 15.56 9.08
N LEU A 170 -9.73 14.63 8.12
CA LEU A 170 -10.95 14.26 7.40
C LEU A 170 -11.95 13.58 8.34
N ALA A 171 -11.49 12.66 9.18
CA ALA A 171 -12.34 11.97 10.15
C ALA A 171 -12.95 12.96 11.16
N ASP A 172 -12.17 13.92 11.68
CA ASP A 172 -12.68 14.99 12.55
C ASP A 172 -13.75 15.85 11.87
N GLN A 173 -13.53 16.20 10.59
CA GLN A 173 -14.52 16.95 9.82
C GLN A 173 -15.82 16.17 9.66
N LEU A 174 -15.75 14.91 9.24
CA LEU A 174 -16.92 14.05 9.07
C LEU A 174 -17.63 13.81 10.41
N ALA A 175 -16.89 13.69 11.51
CA ALA A 175 -17.48 13.57 12.85
C ALA A 175 -18.29 14.80 13.25
N ALA A 176 -17.84 16.00 12.87
CA ALA A 176 -18.55 17.25 13.14
C ALA A 176 -19.81 17.42 12.27
N GLU A 177 -19.83 16.80 11.09
CA GLU A 177 -20.95 16.84 10.14
C GLU A 177 -21.97 15.71 10.38
N SER A 178 -21.57 14.62 11.05
CA SER A 178 -22.44 13.47 11.32
C SER A 178 -23.55 13.80 12.32
N SER A 179 -24.79 13.45 11.96
CA SER A 179 -25.95 13.48 12.87
C SER A 179 -26.14 12.21 13.67
N ASP A 180 -25.45 11.12 13.32
CA ASP A 180 -25.48 9.85 14.05
C ASP A 180 -24.37 9.85 15.12
N SER A 181 -24.78 9.75 16.39
CA SER A 181 -23.86 9.73 17.53
C SER A 181 -22.92 8.53 17.54
N ALA A 182 -23.36 7.36 17.04
CA ALA A 182 -22.51 6.18 16.98
C ALA A 182 -21.40 6.38 15.93
N ARG A 183 -21.78 6.79 14.71
CA ARG A 183 -20.81 7.09 13.65
C ARG A 183 -19.88 8.26 14.02
N GLN A 184 -20.39 9.28 14.70
CA GLN A 184 -19.58 10.38 15.21
C GLN A 184 -18.48 9.87 16.16
N HIS A 185 -18.82 8.94 17.06
CA HIS A 185 -17.85 8.35 17.97
C HIS A 185 -16.78 7.54 17.22
N GLU A 186 -17.19 6.69 16.28
CA GLU A 186 -16.25 5.91 15.44
C GLU A 186 -15.27 6.82 14.68
N LEU A 187 -15.77 7.91 14.09
CA LEU A 187 -14.95 8.87 13.35
C LEU A 187 -13.96 9.63 14.25
N GLN A 188 -14.37 9.97 15.47
CA GLN A 188 -13.45 10.56 16.47
C GLN A 188 -12.33 9.58 16.86
N GLU A 189 -12.66 8.30 16.99
CA GLU A 189 -11.64 7.29 17.27
C GLU A 189 -10.71 7.09 16.06
N ILE A 190 -11.23 7.07 14.84
CA ILE A 190 -10.42 7.04 13.61
C ILE A 190 -9.48 8.23 13.57
N ALA A 191 -9.96 9.43 13.88
CA ALA A 191 -9.16 10.64 13.92
C ALA A 191 -8.00 10.51 14.92
N ALA A 192 -8.30 10.08 16.16
CA ALA A 192 -7.31 9.87 17.20
C ALA A 192 -6.25 8.81 16.83
N VAL A 193 -6.68 7.70 16.23
CA VAL A 193 -5.77 6.63 15.75
C VAL A 193 -4.85 7.16 14.66
N CYS A 194 -5.40 7.85 13.65
CA CYS A 194 -4.62 8.37 12.53
C CYS A 194 -3.62 9.45 12.98
N ASP A 195 -4.04 10.35 13.87
CA ASP A 195 -3.16 11.39 14.42
C ASP A 195 -2.02 10.80 15.24
N TRP A 196 -2.32 9.80 16.08
CA TRP A 196 -1.31 9.10 16.88
C TRP A 196 -0.27 8.39 15.99
N LEU A 197 -0.72 7.60 15.02
CA LEU A 197 0.16 6.81 14.15
C LEU A 197 1.06 7.67 13.25
N ALA A 198 0.68 8.93 12.99
CA ALA A 198 1.48 9.85 12.19
C ALA A 198 2.89 10.07 12.76
N GLU A 199 3.09 9.84 14.05
CA GLU A 199 4.37 10.00 14.73
C GLU A 199 4.76 8.80 15.59
N HIS A 200 3.79 8.09 16.18
CA HIS A 200 4.05 7.14 17.26
C HIS A 200 3.87 5.67 16.85
N PRO A 201 4.50 4.73 17.59
CA PRO A 201 4.22 3.30 17.45
C PRO A 201 2.76 2.96 17.74
N ALA A 202 2.25 1.91 17.13
CA ALA A 202 0.94 1.36 17.48
C ALA A 202 0.93 0.95 18.95
N ARG A 203 -0.11 1.36 19.68
CA ARG A 203 -0.34 1.01 21.07
C ARG A 203 -1.23 -0.18 21.20
N ASP A 204 -2.32 -0.26 20.43
CA ASP A 204 -3.38 -1.26 20.57
C ASP A 204 -3.59 -2.08 19.27
N PHE A 205 -4.50 -3.05 19.31
CA PHE A 205 -4.81 -3.91 18.17
C PHE A 205 -5.43 -3.13 17.01
N ARG A 206 -6.29 -2.14 17.31
CA ARG A 206 -6.91 -1.28 16.29
C ARG A 206 -5.85 -0.42 15.58
N GLU A 207 -5.00 0.24 16.35
CA GLU A 207 -3.87 1.03 15.84
C GLU A 207 -2.90 0.16 15.05
N ALA A 208 -2.67 -1.08 15.47
CA ALA A 208 -1.81 -2.00 14.74
C ALA A 208 -2.42 -2.38 13.37
N LEU A 209 -3.73 -2.68 13.30
CA LEU A 209 -4.43 -2.96 12.04
C LEU A 209 -4.40 -1.75 11.10
N GLN A 210 -4.72 -0.56 11.62
CA GLN A 210 -4.68 0.68 10.86
C GLN A 210 -3.26 1.04 10.38
N GLY A 211 -2.26 0.84 11.25
CA GLY A 211 -0.85 1.06 10.92
C GLY A 211 -0.36 0.14 9.81
N ILE A 212 -0.74 -1.14 9.84
CA ILE A 212 -0.47 -2.08 8.74
C ILE A 212 -1.07 -1.56 7.44
N TRP A 213 -2.35 -1.20 7.47
CA TRP A 213 -3.02 -0.76 6.27
C TRP A 213 -2.38 0.48 5.66
N PHE A 214 -2.03 1.48 6.48
CA PHE A 214 -1.30 2.65 6.00
C PHE A 214 0.06 2.31 5.38
N LEU A 215 0.82 1.37 5.96
CA LEU A 215 2.07 0.92 5.35
C LEU A 215 1.84 0.39 3.94
N PHE A 216 0.82 -0.46 3.75
CA PHE A 216 0.53 -1.02 2.43
C PHE A 216 -0.03 0.01 1.45
N VAL A 217 -0.85 0.96 1.90
CA VAL A 217 -1.28 2.09 1.08
C VAL A 217 -0.09 2.94 0.62
N LEU A 218 0.82 3.29 1.53
CA LEU A 218 2.02 4.08 1.22
C LEU A 218 2.95 3.37 0.23
N LEU A 219 3.20 2.07 0.42
CA LEU A 219 3.98 1.26 -0.52
C LEU A 219 3.33 1.23 -1.90
N GLN A 220 1.99 1.17 -1.95
CA GLN A 220 1.23 1.14 -3.20
C GLN A 220 1.07 2.51 -3.88
N ILE A 221 1.24 3.61 -3.14
CA ILE A 221 1.36 4.97 -3.69
C ILE A 221 2.78 5.19 -4.24
N GLU A 222 3.80 4.74 -3.51
CA GLU A 222 5.20 4.86 -3.94
C GLU A 222 5.48 4.03 -5.20
N SER A 223 4.92 2.83 -5.27
CA SER A 223 5.22 1.83 -6.28
C SER A 223 3.93 1.12 -6.68
N ASN A 224 3.52 1.29 -7.94
CA ASN A 224 2.40 0.54 -8.48
C ASN A 224 2.82 -0.92 -8.78
N ALA A 225 2.82 -1.75 -7.74
CA ALA A 225 3.37 -3.09 -7.77
C ALA A 225 2.47 -4.12 -7.07
N SER A 226 2.61 -5.38 -7.45
CA SER A 226 1.95 -6.50 -6.77
C SER A 226 2.87 -7.15 -5.74
N SER A 227 2.25 -7.89 -4.82
CA SER A 227 2.92 -8.80 -3.90
C SER A 227 3.72 -8.10 -2.79
N PHE A 228 3.30 -6.90 -2.37
CA PHE A 228 3.60 -6.46 -1.00
C PHE A 228 2.79 -7.33 -0.05
N SER A 229 3.44 -8.03 0.86
CA SER A 229 2.79 -9.10 1.63
C SER A 229 2.91 -8.89 3.14
N PRO A 230 1.81 -9.02 3.92
CA PRO A 230 1.87 -8.96 5.38
C PRO A 230 2.70 -10.08 6.01
N GLY A 231 2.88 -11.23 5.35
CA GLY A 231 3.67 -12.33 5.89
C GLY A 231 3.02 -12.99 7.11
N ARG A 232 3.81 -13.29 8.15
CA ARG A 232 3.37 -14.00 9.37
C ARG A 232 2.54 -13.11 10.30
N PHE A 233 1.40 -12.66 9.80
CA PHE A 233 0.54 -11.66 10.44
C PHE A 233 0.12 -12.05 11.85
N ASP A 234 -0.28 -13.31 12.02
CA ASP A 234 -0.73 -13.82 13.31
C ASP A 234 0.37 -13.85 14.40
N GLN A 235 1.64 -13.69 14.05
CA GLN A 235 2.73 -13.72 15.03
C GLN A 235 3.05 -12.33 15.58
N TYR A 236 3.24 -11.33 14.72
CA TYR A 236 3.60 -9.97 15.15
C TYR A 236 2.39 -9.16 15.63
N MET A 237 1.17 -9.55 15.26
CA MET A 237 -0.06 -8.90 15.74
C MET A 237 -0.58 -9.46 17.07
N LEU A 238 -0.24 -10.72 17.39
CA LEU A 238 -0.73 -11.40 18.60
C LEU A 238 -0.49 -10.60 19.90
N PRO A 239 0.69 -9.99 20.14
CA PRO A 239 0.92 -9.24 21.38
C PRO A 239 -0.03 -8.04 21.56
N TYR A 240 -0.50 -7.43 20.46
CA TYR A 240 -1.46 -6.35 20.51
C TYR A 240 -2.86 -6.87 20.89
N LEU A 241 -3.28 -7.96 20.25
CA LEU A 241 -4.56 -8.62 20.53
C LEU A 241 -4.63 -9.12 21.98
N GLU A 242 -3.63 -9.89 22.42
CA GLU A 242 -3.63 -10.50 23.75
C GLU A 242 -3.73 -9.45 24.85
N ARG A 243 -2.94 -8.38 24.77
CA ARG A 243 -2.99 -7.29 25.76
C ARG A 243 -4.39 -6.66 25.83
N ASP A 244 -5.02 -6.41 24.68
CA ASP A 244 -6.30 -5.70 24.66
C ASP A 244 -7.44 -6.58 25.16
N LEU A 245 -7.39 -7.89 24.89
CA LEU A 245 -8.31 -8.87 25.46
C LEU A 245 -8.10 -9.03 26.98
N GLU A 246 -6.85 -9.11 27.44
CA GLU A 246 -6.52 -9.25 28.87
C GLU A 246 -6.91 -8.03 29.70
N SER A 247 -6.74 -6.83 29.15
CA SER A 247 -7.13 -5.57 29.80
C SER A 247 -8.62 -5.25 29.67
N GLY A 248 -9.35 -6.00 28.85
CA GLY A 248 -10.76 -5.75 28.55
C GLY A 248 -11.02 -4.51 27.71
N GLN A 249 -9.99 -4.00 27.01
CA GLN A 249 -10.14 -2.89 26.06
C GLN A 249 -10.95 -3.29 24.83
N LEU A 250 -10.82 -4.56 24.40
CA LEU A 250 -11.60 -5.15 23.32
C LEU A 250 -12.21 -6.48 23.78
N THR A 251 -13.41 -6.78 23.29
CA THR A 251 -13.90 -8.16 23.26
C THR A 251 -13.36 -8.91 22.05
N LEU A 252 -13.43 -10.24 22.07
CA LEU A 252 -13.02 -11.06 20.93
C LEU A 252 -13.85 -10.75 19.67
N GLU A 253 -15.13 -10.46 19.84
CA GLU A 253 -16.04 -10.10 18.75
C GLU A 253 -15.65 -8.76 18.12
N GLN A 254 -15.35 -7.74 18.94
CA GLN A 254 -14.89 -6.44 18.44
C GLN A 254 -13.55 -6.56 17.71
N ALA A 255 -12.62 -7.35 18.25
CA ALA A 255 -11.34 -7.62 17.59
C ALA A 255 -11.51 -8.36 16.26
N GLN A 256 -12.45 -9.32 16.20
CA GLN A 256 -12.78 -10.03 14.96
C GLN A 256 -13.38 -9.10 13.90
N GLU A 257 -14.28 -8.20 14.29
CA GLU A 257 -14.88 -7.21 13.38
C GLU A 257 -13.81 -6.26 12.80
N LEU A 258 -12.93 -5.70 13.64
CA LEU A 258 -11.82 -4.86 13.17
C LEU A 258 -10.89 -5.59 12.20
N LEU A 259 -10.63 -6.87 12.45
CA LEU A 259 -9.85 -7.72 11.55
C LEU A 259 -10.53 -7.90 10.20
N GLU A 260 -11.85 -8.09 10.19
CA GLU A 260 -12.66 -8.24 8.97
C GLU A 260 -12.66 -6.95 8.13
N TYR A 261 -12.68 -5.77 8.75
CA TYR A 261 -12.48 -4.50 8.03
C TYR A 261 -11.12 -4.44 7.31
N LEU A 262 -10.03 -4.92 7.93
CA LEU A 262 -8.73 -5.00 7.26
C LEU A 262 -8.77 -5.97 6.05
N TRP A 263 -9.52 -7.08 6.17
CA TRP A 263 -9.72 -8.01 5.04
C TRP A 263 -10.45 -7.36 3.88
N LEU A 264 -11.47 -6.53 4.15
CA LEU A 264 -12.13 -5.73 3.12
C LEU A 264 -11.13 -4.77 2.46
N LYS A 265 -10.31 -4.08 3.25
CA LYS A 265 -9.25 -3.18 2.74
C LYS A 265 -8.27 -3.86 1.79
N PHE A 266 -7.83 -5.08 2.09
CA PHE A 266 -6.95 -5.83 1.19
C PHE A 266 -7.57 -6.13 -0.19
N ASN A 267 -8.90 -6.02 -0.34
CA ASN A 267 -9.60 -6.21 -1.61
C ASN A 267 -9.86 -4.90 -2.38
N GLU A 268 -9.54 -3.74 -1.81
CA GLU A 268 -9.78 -2.45 -2.44
C GLU A 268 -8.68 -2.05 -3.44
N ILE A 269 -7.48 -2.60 -3.31
CA ILE A 269 -6.36 -2.26 -4.20
C ILE A 269 -6.31 -3.23 -5.38
N VAL A 270 -6.36 -2.67 -6.59
CA VAL A 270 -6.20 -3.41 -7.84
C VAL A 270 -5.04 -2.85 -8.65
N LEU A 271 -4.42 -3.69 -9.48
CA LEU A 271 -3.31 -3.31 -10.35
C LEU A 271 -3.75 -3.29 -11.83
N LEU A 272 -3.62 -2.15 -12.48
CA LEU A 272 -3.87 -2.00 -13.91
C LEU A 272 -2.72 -2.63 -14.70
N ARG A 273 -3.04 -3.68 -15.48
CA ARG A 273 -2.10 -4.42 -16.33
C ARG A 273 -2.47 -4.32 -17.79
N SER A 274 -1.51 -4.52 -18.69
CA SER A 274 -1.76 -4.72 -20.12
C SER A 274 -2.64 -5.95 -20.35
N SER A 275 -3.38 -5.97 -21.46
CA SER A 275 -4.24 -7.10 -21.84
C SER A 275 -3.45 -8.41 -21.96
N SER A 276 -2.18 -8.33 -22.38
CA SER A 276 -1.32 -9.50 -22.47
C SER A 276 -0.99 -10.06 -21.09
N SER A 277 -0.64 -9.20 -20.12
CA SER A 277 -0.29 -9.54 -18.74
C SER A 277 -1.51 -10.00 -17.93
N ALA A 278 -2.66 -9.33 -18.09
CA ALA A 278 -3.91 -9.68 -17.41
C ALA A 278 -4.39 -11.11 -17.69
N ARG A 279 -4.03 -11.71 -18.84
CA ARG A 279 -4.33 -13.12 -19.13
C ARG A 279 -3.58 -14.11 -18.22
N TYR A 280 -2.39 -13.75 -17.76
CA TYR A 280 -1.59 -14.57 -16.85
C TYR A 280 -1.89 -14.27 -15.38
N PHE A 281 -2.39 -13.07 -15.09
CA PHE A 281 -2.73 -12.59 -13.76
C PHE A 281 -4.21 -12.17 -13.71
N ALA A 282 -5.11 -13.09 -14.07
CA ALA A 282 -6.54 -12.82 -14.18
C ALA A 282 -7.20 -12.65 -12.81
N GLY A 283 -8.14 -11.72 -12.70
CA GLY A 283 -9.01 -11.55 -11.52
C GLY A 283 -8.58 -10.42 -10.59
N PHE A 284 -7.86 -9.41 -11.09
CA PHE A 284 -7.29 -8.33 -10.30
C PHE A 284 -6.41 -8.76 -9.11
N PRO A 285 -5.54 -9.77 -9.25
CA PRO A 285 -4.70 -10.20 -8.14
C PRO A 285 -3.65 -9.12 -7.82
N ILE A 286 -3.73 -8.58 -6.61
CA ILE A 286 -2.68 -7.70 -6.06
C ILE A 286 -1.62 -8.49 -5.29
N GLY A 287 -1.96 -9.68 -4.77
CA GLY A 287 -1.02 -10.59 -4.15
C GLY A 287 -0.63 -10.27 -2.70
N PHE A 288 -1.52 -9.68 -1.90
CA PHE A 288 -1.32 -9.62 -0.44
C PHE A 288 -1.26 -11.04 0.12
N ASN A 289 -0.06 -11.56 0.36
CA ASN A 289 0.11 -12.88 0.94
C ASN A 289 0.24 -12.78 2.46
N LEU A 290 -0.78 -13.25 3.15
CA LEU A 290 -0.84 -13.37 4.60
C LEU A 290 -0.73 -14.85 4.96
N VAL A 291 0.15 -15.17 5.92
CA VAL A 291 0.43 -16.52 6.38
C VAL A 291 0.13 -16.61 7.86
N VAL A 292 -0.44 -17.74 8.28
CA VAL A 292 -0.72 -18.07 9.68
C VAL A 292 -0.13 -19.42 10.06
N GLY A 293 0.14 -19.61 11.36
CA GLY A 293 0.68 -20.85 11.93
C GLY A 293 2.14 -21.11 11.55
N GLY A 294 2.46 -22.38 11.30
CA GLY A 294 3.83 -22.84 11.01
C GLY A 294 4.61 -23.15 12.29
N GLN A 295 5.91 -22.83 12.31
CA GLN A 295 6.78 -23.13 13.45
C GLN A 295 7.41 -21.85 14.03
N LYS A 296 7.63 -21.84 15.34
CA LYS A 296 8.45 -20.84 16.03
C LYS A 296 9.94 -21.13 15.77
N THR A 297 10.81 -20.21 16.19
CA THR A 297 12.27 -20.35 16.03
C THR A 297 12.84 -21.56 16.76
N ASP A 298 12.19 -22.04 17.82
CA ASP A 298 12.55 -23.24 18.57
C ASP A 298 11.97 -24.55 17.99
N GLY A 299 11.23 -24.47 16.87
CA GLY A 299 10.60 -25.61 16.19
C GLY A 299 9.23 -26.02 16.72
N SER A 300 8.74 -25.37 17.79
CA SER A 300 7.38 -25.61 18.30
C SER A 300 6.29 -25.02 17.37
N ASP A 301 5.05 -25.49 17.52
CA ASP A 301 3.90 -24.98 16.75
C ASP A 301 3.65 -23.50 17.03
N ALA A 302 3.44 -22.74 15.95
CA ALA A 302 3.19 -21.29 15.99
C ALA A 302 1.69 -20.94 15.92
N THR A 303 0.80 -21.93 15.84
CA THR A 303 -0.65 -21.71 15.86
C THR A 303 -1.09 -20.99 17.14
N ASN A 304 -1.91 -19.96 17.00
CA ASN A 304 -2.44 -19.15 18.09
C ASN A 304 -3.89 -18.70 17.80
N LEU A 305 -4.49 -17.94 18.73
CA LEU A 305 -5.87 -17.46 18.59
C LEU A 305 -6.07 -16.64 17.31
N LEU A 306 -5.13 -15.73 17.01
CA LEU A 306 -5.20 -14.88 15.82
C LEU A 306 -5.04 -15.69 14.52
N SER A 307 -4.35 -16.84 14.54
CA SER A 307 -4.32 -17.77 13.40
C SER A 307 -5.75 -18.20 13.00
N TYR A 308 -6.58 -18.56 13.98
CA TYR A 308 -7.98 -18.95 13.73
C TYR A 308 -8.86 -17.76 13.34
N MET A 309 -8.66 -16.59 13.94
CA MET A 309 -9.39 -15.37 13.57
C MET A 309 -9.14 -14.97 12.12
N CYS A 310 -7.88 -15.08 11.64
CA CYS A 310 -7.54 -14.83 10.23
C CYS A 310 -8.24 -15.82 9.29
N LEU A 311 -8.33 -17.10 9.67
CA LEU A 311 -9.07 -18.10 8.89
C LEU A 311 -10.57 -17.85 8.87
N ARG A 312 -11.12 -17.23 9.91
CA ARG A 312 -12.53 -16.85 10.00
C ARG A 312 -12.87 -15.61 9.17
N ALA A 313 -11.95 -14.65 9.09
CA ALA A 313 -12.13 -13.43 8.29
C ALA A 313 -12.02 -13.68 6.78
N GLN A 314 -11.41 -14.79 6.36
CA GLN A 314 -11.15 -15.18 4.97
C GLN A 314 -12.40 -15.68 4.24
#